data_AF-A0A1G8AU33-F1
#
_entry.id   AF-A0A1G8AU33-F1
#
_cell.length_a   1.000
_cell.length_b   1.000
_cell.length_c   1.000
_cell.angle_alpha   90.00
_cell.angle_beta   90.00
_cell.angle_gamma   90.00
#
_symmetry.space_group_name_H-M   'P 1'
#
loop_
_entity.id
_entity.type
_entity.pdbx_description
1 polymer ?
#
loop_
_entity_poly.entity_id
_entity_poly.type
_entity_poly.pdbx_seq_one_letter_code
_entity_poly.pdbx_strand_id
1 'polypeptide(L)'
;METWRVIATSLFALGGLVMVLVAMAQVRDRKHSHRGQVAQAGLIGLVVVAALTASIAFLLPSVVAWALVAATAAAVLFLTMVD
;
A
#
# COMPACT_ATOMS: atom_id res chain seq x y z
N MET A 1 21.65 -7.94 1.62
CA MET A 1 20.26 -7.95 2.14
C MET A 1 19.78 -9.39 2.16
N GLU A 2 19.10 -9.84 3.21
CA GLU A 2 18.57 -11.20 3.27
C GLU A 2 17.49 -11.43 2.21
N THR A 3 17.49 -12.60 1.57
CA THR A 3 16.58 -12.93 0.46
C THR A 3 15.11 -12.75 0.83
N TRP A 4 14.70 -13.22 2.03
CA TRP A 4 13.31 -13.07 2.50
C TRP A 4 12.87 -11.61 2.59
N ARG A 5 13.80 -10.72 2.90
CA ARG A 5 13.57 -9.29 3.10
C ARG A 5 13.35 -8.57 1.78
N VAL A 6 14.13 -8.94 0.76
CA VAL A 6 13.93 -8.48 -0.63
C VAL A 6 12.56 -8.88 -1.15
N ILE A 7 12.15 -10.13 -0.90
CA ILE A 7 10.85 -10.64 -1.30
C ILE A 7 9.73 -9.88 -0.60
N ALA A 8 9.77 -9.76 0.74
CA ALA A 8 8.76 -9.05 1.52
C ALA A 8 8.65 -7.57 1.09
N THR A 9 9.77 -6.90 0.87
CA THR A 9 9.82 -5.49 0.42
C THR A 9 9.16 -5.36 -0.95
N SER A 10 9.48 -6.24 -1.90
CA SER A 10 8.92 -6.20 -3.25
C SER A 10 7.42 -6.47 -3.27
N LEU A 11 6.98 -7.50 -2.53
CA LEU A 11 5.56 -7.83 -2.40
C LEU A 11 4.77 -6.69 -1.76
N PHE A 12 5.27 -6.13 -0.66
CA PHE A 12 4.61 -5.00 0.00
C PHE A 12 4.58 -3.76 -0.88
N ALA A 13 5.67 -3.43 -1.59
CA ALA A 13 5.72 -2.27 -2.47
C ALA A 13 4.66 -2.38 -3.58
N LEU A 14 4.57 -3.54 -4.25
CA LEU A 14 3.57 -3.77 -5.29
C LEU A 14 2.14 -3.74 -4.75
N GLY A 15 1.86 -4.46 -3.68
CA GLY A 15 0.52 -4.47 -3.06
C GLY A 15 0.12 -3.10 -2.50
N GLY A 16 1.07 -2.37 -1.91
CA GLY A 16 0.87 -1.02 -1.40
C GLY A 16 0.54 -0.04 -2.52
N LEU A 17 1.21 -0.13 -3.68
CA LEU A 17 0.87 0.69 -4.84
C LEU A 17 -0.57 0.45 -5.31
N VAL A 18 -1.03 -0.80 -5.33
CA VAL A 18 -2.44 -1.10 -5.65
C VAL A 18 -3.37 -0.42 -4.66
N MET A 19 -3.09 -0.48 -3.34
CA MET A 19 -3.88 0.21 -2.32
C MET A 19 -3.94 1.73 -2.54
N VAL A 20 -2.84 2.36 -2.98
CA VAL A 20 -2.82 3.80 -3.32
C VAL A 20 -3.74 4.09 -4.50
N LEU A 21 -3.70 3.27 -5.55
CA LEU A 21 -4.57 3.43 -6.71
C LEU A 21 -6.04 3.28 -6.32
N VAL A 22 -6.36 2.29 -5.48
CA VAL A 22 -7.72 2.09 -4.95
C VAL A 22 -8.16 3.29 -4.12
N ALA A 23 -7.32 3.82 -3.24
CA ALA A 23 -7.64 5.02 -2.46
C ALA A 23 -7.91 6.24 -3.36
N MET A 24 -7.12 6.42 -4.42
CA MET A 24 -7.38 7.47 -5.41
C MET A 24 -8.70 7.25 -6.15
N ALA A 25 -9.01 6.02 -6.54
CA ALA A 25 -10.29 5.68 -7.19
C ALA A 25 -11.48 5.97 -6.27
N GLN A 26 -11.41 5.53 -5.01
CA GLN A 26 -12.46 5.80 -4.02
C GLN A 26 -12.67 7.29 -3.78
N VAL A 27 -11.61 8.10 -3.77
CA VAL A 27 -11.75 9.56 -3.65
C VAL A 27 -12.31 10.15 -4.93
N ARG A 28 -11.91 9.66 -6.10
CA ARG A 28 -12.42 10.11 -7.41
C ARG A 28 -13.93 9.86 -7.54
N ASP A 29 -14.42 8.74 -7.03
CA ASP A 29 -15.82 8.33 -7.20
C ASP A 29 -16.77 9.01 -6.20
N ARG A 30 -16.25 9.77 -5.22
CA ARG A 30 -17.07 10.59 -4.32
C ARG A 30 -17.75 11.73 -5.08
N LYS A 31 -19.04 11.92 -4.83
CA LYS A 31 -19.83 13.04 -5.38
C LYS A 31 -19.19 14.37 -4.94
N HIS A 32 -18.82 15.23 -5.90
CA HIS A 32 -18.09 16.51 -5.71
C HIS A 32 -16.57 16.40 -5.48
N SER A 33 -15.95 15.26 -5.80
CA SER A 33 -14.49 15.15 -5.75
C SER A 33 -13.81 16.06 -6.77
N HIS A 34 -12.77 16.77 -6.33
CA HIS A 34 -11.93 17.61 -7.18
C HIS A 34 -10.60 16.90 -7.48
N ARG A 35 -10.01 17.16 -8.65
CA ARG A 35 -8.70 16.59 -9.07
C ARG A 35 -7.60 16.76 -8.00
N GLY A 36 -7.60 17.88 -7.27
CA GLY A 36 -6.65 18.14 -6.19
C GLY A 36 -6.78 17.16 -5.01
N GLN A 37 -8.00 16.74 -4.65
CA GLN A 37 -8.22 15.79 -3.55
C GLN A 37 -7.75 14.38 -3.92
N VAL A 38 -7.95 13.96 -5.17
CA VAL A 38 -7.44 12.68 -5.68
C VAL A 38 -5.91 12.66 -5.65
N ALA A 39 -5.27 13.73 -6.12
CA ALA A 39 -3.81 13.85 -6.09
C ALA A 39 -3.27 13.86 -4.65
N GLN A 40 -3.94 14.56 -3.74
CA GLN A 40 -3.57 14.58 -2.32
C GLN A 40 -3.69 13.18 -1.70
N ALA A 41 -4.77 12.45 -1.96
CA ALA A 41 -4.94 11.08 -1.50
C ALA A 41 -3.84 10.15 -2.04
N GLY A 42 -3.50 10.30 -3.33
CA GLY A 42 -2.40 9.58 -3.95
C GLY A 42 -1.05 9.87 -3.29
N LEU A 43 -0.72 11.14 -3.08
CA LEU A 43 0.54 11.55 -2.45
C LEU A 43 0.65 11.05 -1.01
N ILE A 44 -0.41 11.19 -0.21
CA ILE A 44 -0.43 10.68 1.17
C ILE A 44 -0.23 9.16 1.16
N GLY A 45 -0.96 8.44 0.29
CA GLY A 45 -0.82 7.00 0.14
C GLY A 45 0.60 6.58 -0.25
N LEU A 46 1.21 7.25 -1.24
CA LEU A 46 2.57 6.98 -1.68
C LEU A 46 3.60 7.20 -0.56
N VAL A 47 3.47 8.27 0.20
CA VAL A 47 4.39 8.56 1.32
C VAL A 47 4.29 7.46 2.39
N VAL A 48 3.09 7.03 2.74
CA VAL A 48 2.88 5.94 3.70
C VAL A 48 3.47 4.63 3.19
N VAL A 49 3.20 4.25 1.94
CA VAL A 49 3.75 3.03 1.34
C VAL A 49 5.26 3.08 1.25
N ALA A 50 5.85 4.21 0.86
CA ALA A 50 7.30 4.38 0.79
C ALA A 50 7.94 4.25 2.19
N ALA A 51 7.36 4.89 3.21
CA ALA A 51 7.85 4.80 4.58
C ALA A 51 7.79 3.37 5.14
N LEU A 52 6.69 2.64 4.89
CA LEU A 52 6.55 1.25 5.31
C LEU A 52 7.48 0.32 4.53
N THR A 53 7.64 0.54 3.22
CA THR A 53 8.57 -0.22 2.37
C THR A 53 10.01 -0.06 2.86
N ALA A 54 10.43 1.19 3.16
CA ALA A 54 11.74 1.45 3.75
C ALA A 54 11.88 0.80 5.15
N SER A 55 10.82 0.83 5.95
CA SER A 55 10.80 0.17 7.26
C SER A 55 10.97 -1.34 7.14
N ILE A 56 10.31 -2.00 6.19
CA ILE A 56 10.51 -3.43 5.89
C ILE A 56 11.95 -3.69 5.44
N ALA A 57 12.48 -2.81 4.58
CA ALA A 57 13.80 -2.96 3.99
C ALA A 57 14.96 -2.71 4.97
N PHE A 58 14.75 -2.03 6.10
CA PHE A 58 15.84 -1.66 7.02
C PHE A 58 15.56 -1.94 8.49
N LEU A 59 14.34 -1.78 8.99
CA LEU A 59 14.06 -1.71 10.43
C LEU A 59 13.24 -2.89 10.99
N LEU A 60 12.33 -3.45 10.20
CA LEU A 60 11.32 -4.36 10.74
C LEU A 60 11.85 -5.78 10.98
N PRO A 61 11.44 -6.41 12.10
CA PRO A 61 11.58 -7.85 12.31
C PRO A 61 10.78 -8.65 11.27
N SER A 62 11.22 -9.87 11.00
CA SER A 62 10.63 -10.73 9.96
C SER A 62 9.12 -10.94 10.12
N VAL A 63 8.68 -11.25 11.34
CA VAL A 63 7.26 -11.50 11.62
C VAL A 63 6.39 -10.28 11.29
N VAL A 64 6.86 -9.08 11.63
CA VAL A 64 6.12 -7.83 11.38
C VAL A 64 6.05 -7.52 9.89
N ALA A 65 7.16 -7.71 9.17
CA ALA A 65 7.22 -7.51 7.73
C ALA A 65 6.23 -8.43 6.98
N TRP A 66 6.20 -9.72 7.33
CA TRP A 66 5.27 -10.67 6.72
C TRP A 66 3.82 -10.44 7.13
N ALA A 67 3.56 -10.00 8.36
CA ALA A 67 2.22 -9.60 8.79
C ALA A 67 1.69 -8.41 7.97
N LEU A 68 2.54 -7.42 7.69
CA LEU A 68 2.19 -6.30 6.81
C LEU A 68 1.90 -6.75 5.38
N VAL A 69 2.74 -7.63 4.82
CA VAL A 69 2.51 -8.20 3.47
C VAL A 69 1.17 -8.94 3.41
N ALA A 70 0.88 -9.78 4.40
CA ALA A 70 -0.37 -10.54 4.49
C ALA A 70 -1.58 -9.61 4.65
N ALA A 71 -1.48 -8.58 5.50
CA ALA A 71 -2.53 -7.58 5.68
C ALA A 71 -2.80 -6.81 4.38
N THR A 72 -1.76 -6.38 3.67
CA THR A 72 -1.90 -5.71 2.38
C THR A 72 -2.55 -6.62 1.34
N ALA A 73 -2.14 -7.89 1.25
CA ALA A 73 -2.75 -8.86 0.34
C ALA A 73 -4.23 -9.08 0.66
N ALA A 74 -4.59 -9.23 1.93
CA ALA A 74 -5.97 -9.36 2.38
C ALA A 74 -6.79 -8.11 2.06
N ALA A 75 -6.23 -6.92 2.27
CA ALA A 75 -6.90 -5.66 1.97
C ALA A 75 -7.15 -5.51 0.46
N VAL A 76 -6.16 -5.83 -0.38
CA VAL A 76 -6.33 -5.80 -1.85
C VAL A 76 -7.43 -6.78 -2.26
N LEU A 77 -7.38 -8.03 -1.81
CA LEU A 77 -8.40 -9.03 -2.11
C LEU A 77 -9.78 -8.55 -1.70
N PHE A 78 -9.94 -8.10 -0.46
CA PHE A 78 -11.20 -7.61 0.06
C PHE A 78 -11.73 -6.44 -0.76
N LEU A 79 -10.91 -5.41 -1.01
CA LEU A 79 -11.33 -4.24 -1.77
C LEU A 79 -11.71 -4.58 -3.22
N THR A 80 -11.00 -5.51 -3.86
CA THR A 80 -11.31 -5.91 -5.25
C THR A 80 -12.50 -6.86 -5.39
N MET A 81 -12.89 -7.55 -4.32
CA MET A 81 -14.01 -8.51 -4.31
C MET A 81 -15.30 -7.89 -3.79
N VAL A 82 -15.22 -6.74 -3.10
CA VAL A 82 -16.34 -6.02 -2.51
C VAL A 82 -16.93 -4.98 -3.48
N ASP A 83 -16.30 -4.77 -4.64
CA ASP A 83 -16.87 -4.00 -5.76
C ASP A 83 -18.17 -4.63 -6.31
#